data_AF-A0A932UPF3-F1
#
_entry.id   AF-A0A932UPF3-F1
#
_cell.length_a   1.000
_cell.length_b   1.000
_cell.length_c   1.000
_cell.angle_alpha   90.00
_cell.angle_beta   90.00
_cell.angle_gamma   90.00
#
_symmetry.space_group_name_H-M   'P 1'
#
loop_
_entity.id
_entity.type
_entity.pdbx_description
1 polymer ?
#
loop_
_entity_poly.entity_id
_entity_poly.type
_entity_poly.pdbx_seq_one_letter_code
_entity_poly.pdbx_strand_id
1 'polypeptide(L)'
;MDVRIYELVKRAIDQADPIRLLEIGAPQDEYESEIREITSRVGECASVEETQTLIQKIFVKWFDEHIAGPKENYRAPAEAIWAGLQSLVKGKVKNKPETE
;
A
#
# COMPACT_ATOMS: atom_id res chain seq x y z
N MET A 1 -10.15 7.68 -8.09
CA MET A 1 -9.28 7.09 -7.05
C MET A 1 -10.17 6.66 -5.90
N ASP A 2 -10.14 5.39 -5.49
CA ASP A 2 -11.02 4.87 -4.41
C ASP A 2 -10.40 5.33 -3.08
N VAL A 3 -11.00 6.33 -2.42
CA VAL A 3 -10.46 7.00 -1.21
C VAL A 3 -10.13 5.99 -0.10
N ARG A 4 -10.92 4.93 0.02
CA ARG A 4 -10.69 3.85 1.01
C ARG A 4 -9.41 3.05 0.73
N ILE A 5 -9.07 2.83 -0.53
CA ILE A 5 -7.83 2.13 -0.90
C ILE A 5 -6.65 3.04 -0.61
N TYR A 6 -6.78 4.34 -0.91
CA TYR A 6 -5.74 5.32 -0.57
C TYR A 6 -5.46 5.36 0.93
N GLU A 7 -6.48 5.49 1.77
CA GLU A 7 -6.32 5.52 3.23
C GLU A 7 -5.72 4.22 3.78
N LEU A 8 -6.12 3.07 3.23
CA LEU A 8 -5.54 1.77 3.59
C LEU A 8 -4.05 1.71 3.26
N VAL A 9 -3.67 2.09 2.04
CA VAL A 9 -2.27 2.09 1.58
C VAL A 9 -1.45 3.07 2.40
N LYS A 10 -1.92 4.31 2.58
CA LYS A 10 -1.25 5.32 3.40
C LYS A 10 -0.98 4.80 4.79
N ARG A 11 -2.01 4.29 5.48
CA ARG A 11 -1.87 3.78 6.84
C ARG A 11 -0.88 2.62 6.92
N ALA A 12 -0.91 1.69 5.98
CA ALA A 12 -0.01 0.55 5.98
C ALA A 12 1.47 0.97 5.77
N ILE A 13 1.72 1.92 4.87
CA ILE A 13 3.06 2.44 4.61
C ILE A 13 3.55 3.28 5.79
N ASP A 14 2.75 4.23 6.28
CA ASP A 14 3.10 5.08 7.43
C ASP A 14 3.43 4.26 8.69
N GLN A 15 2.70 3.16 8.92
CA GLN A 15 2.93 2.29 10.07
C GLN A 15 4.17 1.40 9.92
N ALA A 16 4.50 0.99 8.69
CA ALA A 16 5.66 0.15 8.43
C ALA A 16 6.95 0.96 8.36
N ASP A 17 6.87 2.23 7.94
CA ASP A 17 8.00 3.16 7.73
C ASP A 17 9.21 2.45 7.07
N PRO A 18 9.02 1.87 5.86
CA PRO A 18 9.95 0.89 5.29
C PRO A 18 11.35 1.44 5.00
N ILE A 19 11.49 2.77 4.89
CA ILE A 19 12.77 3.46 4.70
C ILE A 19 13.11 4.43 5.85
N ARG A 20 12.36 4.39 6.95
CA ARG A 20 12.61 5.15 8.18
C ARG A 20 12.71 6.67 7.99
N LEU A 21 12.00 7.23 7.02
CA LEU A 21 12.05 8.69 6.83
C LEU A 21 11.22 9.43 7.89
N LEU A 22 10.22 8.77 8.50
CA LEU A 22 9.44 9.40 9.57
C LEU A 22 10.25 9.54 10.87
N GLU A 23 11.29 8.72 11.07
CA GLU A 23 12.20 8.82 12.23
C GLU A 23 13.10 10.08 12.19
N ILE A 24 13.27 10.75 11.05
CA ILE A 24 14.12 11.95 10.90
C ILE A 24 13.36 13.29 10.97
N GLY A 25 12.08 13.27 11.36
CA GLY A 25 11.26 14.49 11.56
C GLY A 25 10.66 15.05 10.28
N ALA A 26 10.50 14.20 9.28
CA ALA A 26 10.01 14.56 7.97
C ALA A 26 8.45 14.59 7.94
N PRO A 27 7.82 15.46 7.13
CA PRO A 27 6.37 15.68 7.16
C PRO A 27 5.56 14.44 6.73
N GLN A 28 4.38 14.18 7.30
CA GLN A 28 3.59 12.96 7.04
C GLN A 28 3.10 12.73 5.58
N ASP A 29 3.40 13.66 4.68
CA ASP A 29 3.06 13.60 3.25
C ASP A 29 4.24 13.13 2.37
N GLU A 30 5.36 12.71 2.97
CA GLU A 30 6.58 12.29 2.23
C GLU A 30 6.35 11.19 1.21
N TYR A 31 5.44 10.26 1.52
CA TYR A 31 5.15 9.12 0.68
C TYR A 31 3.96 9.36 -0.27
N GLU A 32 3.47 10.59 -0.42
CA GLU A 32 2.23 10.85 -1.15
C GLU A 32 2.29 10.34 -2.60
N SER A 33 3.42 10.54 -3.28
CA SER A 33 3.59 10.15 -4.68
C SER A 33 3.57 8.63 -4.85
N GLU A 34 4.27 7.92 -3.98
CA GLU A 34 4.39 6.46 -3.94
C GLU A 34 3.05 5.84 -3.55
N ILE A 35 2.39 6.38 -2.53
CA ILE A 35 1.07 5.92 -2.08
C ILE A 35 0.04 6.08 -3.20
N ARG A 36 0.07 7.21 -3.93
CA ARG A 36 -0.83 7.44 -5.07
C ARG A 36 -0.61 6.41 -6.17
N GLU A 37 0.66 6.10 -6.49
CA GLU A 37 1.01 5.10 -7.50
C GLU A 37 0.68 3.67 -7.05
N ILE A 38 0.92 3.31 -5.79
CA ILE A 38 0.53 2.01 -5.22
C ILE A 38 -0.99 1.87 -5.29
N THR A 39 -1.73 2.90 -4.87
CA THR A 39 -3.20 2.88 -4.86
C THR A 39 -3.80 2.64 -6.23
N SER A 40 -3.19 3.16 -7.31
CA SER A 40 -3.72 2.96 -8.67
C SER A 40 -3.46 1.55 -9.22
N ARG A 41 -2.46 0.83 -8.69
CA ARG A 41 -2.00 -0.47 -9.23
C ARG A 41 -2.30 -1.66 -8.33
N VAL A 42 -2.49 -1.45 -7.03
CA VAL A 42 -2.64 -2.53 -6.04
C VAL A 42 -3.90 -3.39 -6.27
N GLY A 43 -4.91 -2.85 -6.94
CA GLY A 43 -6.12 -3.60 -7.31
C GLY A 43 -5.86 -4.68 -8.37
N GLU A 44 -4.72 -4.65 -9.05
CA GLU A 44 -4.31 -5.64 -10.06
C GLU A 44 -3.54 -6.82 -9.43
N CYS A 45 -3.07 -6.68 -8.20
CA CYS A 45 -2.33 -7.73 -7.51
C CYS A 45 -3.27 -8.88 -7.10
N ALA A 46 -2.78 -10.11 -7.24
CA ALA A 46 -3.48 -11.34 -6.88
C ALA A 46 -2.93 -12.01 -5.62
N SER A 47 -1.82 -11.51 -5.06
CA SER A 47 -1.24 -12.04 -3.83
C SER A 47 -0.46 -11.02 -3.00
N VAL A 48 -0.08 -11.41 -1.78
CA VAL A 48 0.81 -10.64 -0.91
C VAL A 48 2.17 -10.44 -1.58
N GLU A 49 2.71 -11.46 -2.24
CA GLU A 49 4.02 -11.41 -2.89
C GLU A 49 4.04 -10.44 -4.08
N GLU A 50 2.95 -10.39 -4.86
CA GLU A 50 2.79 -9.41 -5.93
C GLU A 50 2.67 -8.00 -5.36
N THR A 51 1.87 -7.84 -4.30
CA THR A 51 1.72 -6.56 -3.59
C THR A 51 3.07 -6.07 -3.06
N GLN A 52 3.84 -6.94 -2.41
CA GLN A 52 5.18 -6.64 -1.90
C GLN A 52 6.14 -6.22 -3.01
N THR A 53 6.12 -6.95 -4.13
CA THR A 53 6.96 -6.65 -5.30
C THR A 53 6.58 -5.31 -5.94
N LEU A 54 5.27 -5.02 -6.03
CA LEU A 54 4.77 -3.76 -6.54
C LEU A 54 5.24 -2.58 -5.67
N ILE A 55 5.08 -2.68 -4.35
CA ILE A 55 5.48 -1.61 -3.41
C ILE A 55 7.00 -1.38 -3.53
N GLN A 56 7.82 -2.43 -3.46
CA GLN A 56 9.27 -2.27 -3.56
C GLN A 56 9.69 -1.62 -4.89
N LYS A 57 9.09 -2.03 -6.03
CA LYS A 57 9.38 -1.41 -7.33
C LYS A 57 9.05 0.08 -7.37
N ILE A 58 7.94 0.47 -6.76
CA ILE A 58 7.54 1.89 -6.68
C ILE A 58 8.52 2.64 -5.79
N PHE A 59 8.87 2.12 -4.62
CA PHE A 59 9.86 2.75 -3.76
C PHE A 59 11.23 2.88 -4.42
N VAL A 60 11.72 1.84 -5.12
CA VAL A 60 12.97 1.90 -5.90
C VAL A 60 12.88 2.97 -7.00
N LYS A 61 11.73 3.11 -7.67
CA LYS A 61 11.52 4.12 -8.71
C LYS A 61 11.62 5.55 -8.15
N TRP A 62 11.10 5.79 -6.95
CA TRP A 62 11.02 7.13 -6.37
C TRP A 62 12.24 7.50 -5.51
N PHE A 63 12.84 6.53 -4.81
CA PHE A 63 13.93 6.75 -3.88
C PHE A 63 15.27 6.14 -4.32
N ASP A 64 15.33 5.46 -5.47
CA ASP A 64 16.48 4.62 -5.88
C ASP A 64 16.63 3.34 -5.05
N GLU A 65 17.27 2.31 -5.62
CA GLU A 65 17.47 1.01 -4.99
C GLU A 65 18.28 1.11 -3.69
N HIS A 66 19.26 2.03 -3.65
CA HIS A 66 20.11 2.21 -2.48
C HIS A 66 19.36 2.72 -1.24
N ILE A 67 18.30 3.52 -1.42
CA ILE A 67 17.48 4.06 -0.32
C ILE A 67 16.29 3.15 -0.04
N ALA A 68 15.64 2.64 -1.09
CA ALA A 68 14.48 1.76 -0.96
C ALA A 68 14.80 0.47 -0.19
N GLY A 69 16.04 -0.01 -0.28
CA GLY A 69 16.48 -1.18 0.47
C GLY A 69 15.82 -2.48 0.00
N PRO A 70 15.99 -3.56 0.79
CA PRO A 70 15.60 -4.90 0.38
C PRO A 70 14.08 -5.10 0.37
N LYS A 71 13.61 -6.05 -0.45
CA LYS A 71 12.18 -6.37 -0.63
C LYS A 71 11.49 -6.75 0.70
N GLU A 72 12.25 -7.31 1.63
CA GLU A 72 11.85 -7.74 2.96
C GLU A 72 11.24 -6.60 3.79
N ASN A 73 11.71 -5.36 3.62
CA ASN A 73 11.16 -4.18 4.30
C ASN A 73 9.68 -3.94 3.94
N TYR A 74 9.24 -4.43 2.78
CA TYR A 74 7.90 -4.20 2.25
C TYR A 74 6.92 -5.33 2.56
N ARG A 75 7.33 -6.36 3.31
CA ARG A 75 6.45 -7.49 3.63
C ARG A 75 5.29 -7.09 4.54
N ALA A 76 5.59 -6.42 5.65
CA ALA A 76 4.58 -5.95 6.59
C ALA A 76 3.52 -5.03 5.95
N PRO A 77 3.88 -3.98 5.18
CA PRO A 77 2.88 -3.14 4.53
C PRO A 77 2.10 -3.91 3.45
N ALA A 78 2.74 -4.85 2.74
CA ALA A 78 2.05 -5.68 1.74
C ALA A 78 0.97 -6.58 2.37
N GLU A 79 1.28 -7.23 3.49
CA GLU A 79 0.33 -8.08 4.22
C GLU A 79 -0.87 -7.26 4.73
N ALA A 80 -0.61 -6.06 5.28
CA ALA A 80 -1.66 -5.16 5.76
C ALA A 80 -2.58 -4.66 4.63
N ILE A 81 -1.99 -4.25 3.51
CA ILE A 81 -2.74 -3.80 2.33
C ILE A 81 -3.56 -4.95 1.75
N TRP A 82 -2.97 -6.13 1.59
CA TRP A 82 -3.67 -7.30 1.06
C TRP A 82 -4.86 -7.70 1.93
N ALA A 83 -4.68 -7.78 3.25
CA ALA A 83 -5.74 -8.10 4.19
C ALA A 83 -6.88 -7.05 4.17
N GLY A 84 -6.52 -5.77 4.05
CA GLY A 84 -7.48 -4.67 3.93
C GLY A 84 -8.28 -4.75 2.63
N LEU A 85 -7.64 -5.04 1.50
CA LEU A 85 -8.32 -5.21 0.21
C LEU A 85 -9.33 -6.36 0.24
N GLN A 86 -8.95 -7.51 0.80
CA GLN A 86 -9.85 -8.66 0.96
C GLN A 86 -11.08 -8.31 1.82
N SER A 87 -10.89 -7.48 2.85
CA SER A 87 -11.97 -7.00 3.71
C SER A 87 -12.91 -6.02 2.99
N LEU A 88 -12.36 -5.14 2.15
CA LEU A 88 -13.13 -4.20 1.32
C LEU A 88 -13.94 -4.92 0.24
N VAL A 89 -13.37 -5.96 -0.40
CA VAL A 89 -14.08 -6.81 -1.37
C VAL A 89 -15.22 -7.56 -0.71
N LYS A 90 -14.97 -8.21 0.45
CA LYS A 90 -16.01 -8.89 1.23
C LYS A 90 -17.11 -7.94 1.71
N GLY A 91 -16.76 -6.70 2.08
CA GLY A 91 -17.72 -5.66 2.44
C GLY A 91 -18.61 -5.21 1.28
N LYS A 92 -18.08 -5.13 0.05
CA LYS A 92 -18.87 -4.82 -1.16
C LYS A 92 -19.88 -5.92 -1.49
N VAL A 93 -19.55 -7.20 -1.28
CA VAL A 93 -20.46 -8.33 -1.53
C VAL A 93 -21.66 -8.33 -0.60
N LYS A 94 -21.50 -7.87 0.65
CA LYS A 94 -22.59 -7.82 1.64
C LYS A 94 -23.58 -6.67 1.46
N ASN A 95 -23.26 -5.66 0.65
CA ASN A 95 -24.08 -4.46 0.45
C ASN A 95 -24.85 -4.44 -0.87
N LYS A 96 -25.05 -5.59 -1.53
CA LYS A 96 -25.96 -5.66 -2.67
C LYS A 96 -27.40 -5.70 -2.12
N PRO A 97 -28.24 -4.67 -2.31
CA PRO A 97 -29.64 -4.79 -1.95
C PRO A 97 -30.24 -5.89 -2.83
N GLU A 98 -30.85 -6.87 -2.19
CA GLU A 98 -31.84 -7.74 -2.83
C GLU A 98 -33.00 -6.83 -3.23
N THR A 99 -32.98 -6.34 -4.47
CA THR A 99 -34.17 -5.81 -5.12
C THR A 99 -35.03 -7.00 -5.52
N GLU A 100 -36.02 -7.29 -4.67
CA GLU A 100 -37.29 -7.92 -5.07
C GLU A 100 -38.11 -6.98 -5.96
#